data_AF-A0A5B0RB60-F1
#
_entry.id   AF-A0A5B0RB60-F1
#
_cell.length_a   1.000
_cell.length_b   1.000
_cell.length_c   1.000
_cell.angle_alpha   90.00
_cell.angle_beta   90.00
_cell.angle_gamma   90.00
#
_symmetry.space_group_name_H-M   'P 1'
#
loop_
_entity.id
_entity.type
_entity.pdbx_description
1 polymer ?
#
loop_
_entity_poly.entity_id
_entity_poly.type
_entity_poly.pdbx_seq_one_letter_code
_entity_poly.pdbx_strand_id
1 'polypeptide(L)'
;MDSWERAISFSRTHDFSHFLAVGGGSVIDTCKVANLYSCYPDADLLEFVNAPIGKGSPIERSLKPLIAVPTTAGTGSETTGTAIFDYTPLQAKTGIANRALRPTLGIVDPLSTDSCPRAVHVNSGLDVLFHSLESYTGKLAYYLPQKNE
;
A
#
# COMPACT_ATOMS: atom_id res chain seq x y z
N MET A 1 11.91 5.05 2.86
CA MET A 1 11.63 5.32 4.30
C MET A 1 11.41 6.80 4.56
N ASP A 2 12.30 7.68 4.09
CA ASP A 2 12.18 9.15 4.23
C ASP A 2 10.82 9.74 3.76
N SER A 3 10.26 9.25 2.65
CA SER A 3 8.92 9.69 2.21
C SER A 3 7.81 9.34 3.20
N TRP A 4 7.89 8.20 3.88
CA TRP A 4 6.91 7.79 4.90
C TRP A 4 7.06 8.66 6.14
N GLU A 5 8.29 8.86 6.63
CA GLU A 5 8.56 9.72 7.79
C GLU A 5 8.02 11.13 7.60
N ARG A 6 8.29 11.74 6.43
CA ARG A 6 7.78 13.07 6.09
C ARG A 6 6.26 13.11 6.03
N ALA A 7 5.63 12.11 5.40
CA ALA A 7 4.17 12.06 5.28
C ALA A 7 3.47 11.81 6.63
N ILE A 8 4.03 10.96 7.49
CA ILE A 8 3.53 10.70 8.85
C ILE A 8 3.69 11.94 9.73
N SER A 9 4.85 12.58 9.70
CA SER A 9 5.09 13.80 10.44
C SER A 9 4.07 14.86 10.04
N PHE A 10 3.86 15.07 8.74
CA PHE A 10 2.88 16.00 8.23
C PHE A 10 1.45 15.63 8.63
N SER A 11 1.05 14.36 8.50
CA SER A 11 -0.32 13.92 8.84
C SER A 11 -0.68 14.08 10.32
N ARG A 12 0.32 14.12 11.20
CA ARG A 12 0.16 14.38 12.64
C ARG A 12 0.03 15.86 13.01
N THR A 13 0.37 16.79 12.11
CA THR A 13 0.33 18.23 12.40
C THR A 13 -1.09 18.80 12.45
N HIS A 14 -2.05 18.14 11.79
CA HIS A 14 -3.44 18.58 11.69
C HIS A 14 -4.38 17.38 11.81
N ASP A 15 -5.60 17.61 12.29
CA ASP A 15 -6.63 16.58 12.30
C ASP A 15 -7.34 16.49 10.94
N PHE A 16 -6.65 15.90 9.96
CA PHE A 16 -7.25 15.63 8.65
C PHE A 16 -8.41 14.65 8.80
N SER A 17 -9.58 14.97 8.28
CA SER A 17 -10.74 14.05 8.34
C SER A 17 -10.70 12.98 7.25
N HIS A 18 -10.02 13.24 6.14
CA HIS A 18 -9.96 12.39 4.95
C HIS A 18 -8.58 12.46 4.30
N PHE A 19 -8.22 11.41 3.58
CA PHE A 19 -6.99 11.33 2.80
C PHE A 19 -7.31 11.15 1.32
N LEU A 20 -6.53 11.80 0.46
CA LEU A 20 -6.60 11.69 -0.99
C LEU A 20 -5.20 11.39 -1.53
N ALA A 21 -5.07 10.27 -2.22
CA ALA A 21 -3.86 9.90 -2.94
C ALA A 21 -4.08 10.08 -4.44
N VAL A 22 -3.22 10.87 -5.10
CA VAL A 22 -3.22 11.05 -6.56
C VAL A 22 -1.82 10.74 -7.06
N GLY A 23 -1.65 9.64 -7.79
CA GLY A 23 -0.34 9.22 -8.29
C GLY A 23 -0.24 7.73 -8.55
N GLY A 24 0.97 7.22 -8.73
CA GLY A 24 1.22 5.78 -8.82
C GLY A 24 1.22 5.07 -7.45
N GLY A 25 1.55 3.78 -7.46
CA GLY A 25 1.53 2.94 -6.25
C GLY A 25 2.32 3.51 -5.06
N SER A 26 3.50 4.10 -5.31
CA SER A 26 4.32 4.69 -4.24
C SER A 26 3.63 5.86 -3.52
N VAL A 27 2.85 6.68 -4.25
CA VAL A 27 2.09 7.80 -3.64
C VAL A 27 0.94 7.25 -2.81
N ILE A 28 0.21 6.27 -3.35
CA ILE A 28 -0.91 5.62 -2.66
C ILE A 28 -0.42 4.94 -1.37
N ASP A 29 0.67 4.18 -1.43
CA ASP A 29 1.26 3.50 -0.27
C ASP A 29 1.72 4.49 0.80
N THR A 30 2.35 5.60 0.39
CA THR A 30 2.75 6.66 1.32
C THR A 30 1.52 7.29 2.01
N CYS A 31 0.42 7.49 1.28
CA CYS A 31 -0.82 8.03 1.83
C CYS A 31 -1.52 7.06 2.79
N LYS A 32 -1.54 5.75 2.47
CA LYS A 32 -2.05 4.69 3.36
C LYS A 32 -1.34 4.72 4.72
N VAL A 33 -0.02 4.86 4.69
CA VAL A 33 0.80 4.91 5.91
C VAL A 33 0.57 6.21 6.67
N ALA A 34 0.52 7.36 5.99
CA ALA A 34 0.22 8.63 6.63
C ALA A 34 -1.14 8.61 7.34
N ASN A 35 -2.16 8.00 6.73
CA ASN A 35 -3.47 7.77 7.34
C ASN A 35 -3.38 6.86 8.56
N LEU A 36 -2.75 5.69 8.42
CA LEU A 36 -2.54 4.74 9.52
C LEU A 36 -1.91 5.42 10.74
N TYR A 37 -0.78 6.07 10.57
CA TYR A 37 -0.05 6.70 11.68
C TYR A 37 -0.70 7.98 12.21
N SER A 38 -1.64 8.58 11.48
CA SER A 38 -2.47 9.67 12.02
C SER A 38 -3.50 9.14 13.04
N CYS A 39 -3.94 7.89 12.90
CA CYS A 39 -4.83 7.23 13.87
C CYS A 39 -4.08 6.63 15.07
N TYR A 40 -2.74 6.56 14.99
CA TYR A 40 -1.84 6.03 16.01
C TYR A 40 -0.67 7.01 16.25
N PRO A 41 -0.92 8.13 16.96
CA PRO A 41 0.08 9.19 17.14
C PRO A 41 1.31 8.73 17.91
N ASP A 42 1.15 7.76 18.82
CA ASP A 42 2.23 7.25 19.68
C ASP A 42 2.97 6.05 19.08
N ALA A 43 2.56 5.56 17.90
CA ALA A 43 3.19 4.40 17.28
C ALA A 43 4.50 4.76 16.57
N ASP A 44 5.49 3.89 16.74
CA ASP A 44 6.76 3.93 16.03
C ASP A 44 6.62 3.49 14.57
N LEU A 45 7.49 3.99 13.70
CA LEU A 45 7.46 3.71 12.24
C LEU A 45 7.54 2.22 11.87
N LEU A 46 8.10 1.38 12.74
CA LEU A 46 8.22 -0.06 12.52
C LEU A 46 7.17 -0.87 13.29
N GLU A 47 6.25 -0.23 14.01
CA GLU A 47 5.21 -0.88 14.82
C GLU A 47 4.35 -1.83 13.97
N PHE A 48 3.85 -1.35 12.83
CA PHE A 48 2.94 -2.11 11.97
C PHE A 48 3.64 -2.82 10.79
N VAL A 49 4.95 -2.58 10.61
CA VAL A 49 5.72 -3.22 9.55
C VAL A 49 5.84 -4.71 9.83
N ASN A 50 5.67 -5.54 8.79
CA ASN A 50 5.68 -7.00 8.91
C ASN A 50 6.99 -7.51 9.55
N ALA A 51 6.88 -8.54 10.38
CA ALA A 51 8.01 -9.31 10.88
C ALA A 51 8.79 -9.96 9.72
N PRO A 52 10.12 -10.09 9.79
CA PRO A 52 10.98 -9.87 10.96
C PRO A 52 11.53 -8.44 11.12
N ILE A 53 11.17 -7.51 10.21
CA ILE A 53 11.75 -6.15 10.21
C ILE A 53 11.05 -5.22 11.19
N GLY A 54 9.72 -5.31 11.29
CA GLY A 54 8.92 -4.60 12.29
C GLY A 54 8.28 -5.53 13.30
N LYS A 55 7.41 -4.97 14.15
CA LYS A 55 6.69 -5.74 15.18
C LYS A 55 5.46 -6.48 14.62
N GLY A 56 4.93 -6.04 13.47
CA GLY A 56 3.74 -6.62 12.87
C GLY A 56 2.49 -6.49 13.75
N SER A 57 2.42 -5.44 14.56
CA SER A 57 1.34 -5.23 15.52
C SER A 57 -0.03 -5.15 14.82
N PRO A 58 -1.11 -5.64 15.45
CA PRO A 58 -2.44 -5.60 14.86
C PRO A 58 -2.95 -4.16 14.71
N ILE A 59 -3.73 -3.92 13.65
CA ILE A 59 -4.41 -2.64 13.41
C ILE A 59 -5.86 -2.79 13.83
N GLU A 60 -6.16 -2.33 15.04
CA GLU A 60 -7.48 -2.47 15.70
C GLU A 60 -8.39 -1.25 15.50
N ARG A 61 -7.83 -0.08 15.17
CA ARG A 61 -8.59 1.15 14.98
C ARG A 61 -9.13 1.23 13.55
N SER A 62 -10.30 1.85 13.41
CA SER A 62 -10.81 2.25 12.10
C SER A 62 -9.95 3.40 11.58
N LEU A 63 -9.45 3.27 10.35
CA LEU A 63 -8.69 4.32 9.68
C LEU A 63 -9.64 5.34 9.07
N LYS A 64 -9.14 6.56 8.87
CA LYS A 64 -9.91 7.63 8.21
C LYS A 64 -10.16 7.26 6.74
N PRO A 65 -11.22 7.77 6.10
CA PRO A 65 -11.47 7.44 4.71
C PRO A 65 -10.31 7.87 3.80
N LEU A 66 -9.93 6.97 2.89
CA LEU A 66 -8.86 7.19 1.91
C LEU A 66 -9.42 7.00 0.50
N ILE A 67 -9.31 8.03 -0.33
CA ILE A 67 -9.64 7.99 -1.76
C ILE A 67 -8.33 7.88 -2.54
N ALA A 68 -8.24 6.93 -3.47
CA ALA A 68 -7.08 6.74 -4.33
C ALA A 68 -7.43 6.98 -5.80
N VAL A 69 -6.64 7.80 -6.48
CA VAL A 69 -6.74 8.12 -7.91
C VAL A 69 -5.44 7.69 -8.58
N PRO A 70 -5.35 6.45 -9.10
CA PRO A 70 -4.14 5.96 -9.74
C PRO A 70 -3.86 6.72 -11.05
N THR A 71 -2.61 7.16 -11.22
CA THR A 71 -2.10 7.78 -12.47
C THR A 71 -1.21 6.84 -13.27
N THR A 72 -1.18 5.56 -12.89
CA THR A 72 -0.44 4.48 -13.56
C THR A 72 -1.29 3.22 -13.60
N ALA A 73 -1.34 2.52 -14.73
CA ALA A 73 -2.04 1.24 -14.86
C ALA A 73 -1.09 0.06 -14.53
N GLY A 74 -0.81 -0.14 -13.23
CA GLY A 74 0.23 -1.07 -12.75
C GLY A 74 -0.14 -1.79 -11.46
N THR A 75 0.35 -1.25 -10.34
CA THR A 75 0.43 -1.95 -9.05
C THR A 75 -0.90 -2.38 -8.43
N GLY A 76 -2.03 -1.81 -8.85
CA GLY A 76 -3.34 -2.05 -8.25
C GLY A 76 -3.44 -1.60 -6.79
N SER A 77 -2.54 -0.75 -6.32
CA SER A 77 -2.46 -0.33 -4.90
C SER A 77 -3.77 0.31 -4.41
N GLU A 78 -4.54 0.93 -5.29
CA GLU A 78 -5.88 1.46 -5.02
C GLU A 78 -6.89 0.40 -4.54
N THR A 79 -6.62 -0.88 -4.79
CA THR A 79 -7.50 -2.01 -4.42
C THR A 79 -6.95 -2.91 -3.31
N THR A 80 -5.69 -2.71 -2.88
CA THR A 80 -5.01 -3.60 -1.93
C THR A 80 -4.84 -2.99 -0.54
N GLY A 81 -4.78 -3.86 0.47
CA GLY A 81 -4.43 -3.50 1.86
C GLY A 81 -2.93 -3.52 2.14
N THR A 82 -2.10 -3.44 1.10
CA THR A 82 -0.64 -3.52 1.23
C THR A 82 -0.05 -2.13 1.00
N ALA A 83 0.95 -1.77 1.80
CA ALA A 83 1.80 -0.62 1.58
C ALA A 83 3.26 -1.06 1.66
N ILE A 84 4.02 -0.89 0.58
CA ILE A 84 5.39 -1.38 0.46
C ILE A 84 6.38 -0.22 0.42
N PHE A 85 7.55 -0.43 1.01
CA PHE A 85 8.68 0.48 0.90
C PHE A 85 10.01 -0.27 0.89
N ASP A 86 11.03 0.41 0.35
CA ASP A 86 12.40 -0.07 0.42
C ASP A 86 13.00 0.30 1.79
N TYR A 87 13.39 -0.73 2.54
CA TYR A 87 14.09 -0.58 3.80
C TYR A 87 15.61 -0.58 3.53
N THR A 88 16.13 0.62 3.29
CA THR A 88 17.54 0.87 2.94
C THR A 88 18.56 0.21 3.87
N PRO A 89 18.39 0.19 5.21
CA PRO A 89 19.38 -0.40 6.11
C PRO A 89 19.64 -1.90 5.89
N LEU A 90 18.63 -2.66 5.45
CA LEU A 90 18.77 -4.10 5.16
C LEU A 90 18.69 -4.43 3.67
N GLN A 91 18.64 -3.41 2.80
CA GLN A 91 18.42 -3.56 1.35
C GLN A 91 17.24 -4.51 1.03
N ALA A 92 16.20 -4.46 1.86
CA ALA A 92 15.06 -5.37 1.79
C ALA A 92 13.78 -4.60 1.46
N LYS A 93 12.94 -5.18 0.61
CA LYS A 93 11.59 -4.67 0.34
C LYS A 93 10.64 -5.24 1.40
N THR A 94 10.04 -4.36 2.20
CA THR A 94 9.11 -4.74 3.26
C THR A 94 7.93 -3.79 3.29
N GLY A 95 6.96 -4.05 4.15
CA GLY A 95 5.78 -3.22 4.20
C GLY A 95 4.80 -3.65 5.27
N ILE A 96 3.60 -3.11 5.13
CA ILE A 96 2.46 -3.38 6.00
C ILE A 96 1.42 -4.08 5.12
N ALA A 97 0.91 -5.21 5.57
CA ALA A 97 -0.16 -5.93 4.88
C ALA A 97 -1.35 -6.10 5.83
N ASN A 98 -2.37 -5.25 5.69
CA ASN A 98 -3.59 -5.34 6.48
C ASN A 98 -4.77 -4.75 5.72
N ARG A 99 -5.92 -5.44 5.76
CA ARG A 99 -7.16 -5.02 5.08
C ARG A 99 -7.62 -3.60 5.45
N ALA A 100 -7.29 -3.12 6.65
CA ALA A 100 -7.58 -1.76 7.10
C ALA A 100 -6.94 -0.67 6.22
N LEU A 101 -5.80 -0.95 5.57
CA LEU A 101 -5.12 0.00 4.69
C LEU A 101 -5.78 0.13 3.31
N ARG A 102 -6.73 -0.74 2.97
CA ARG A 102 -7.35 -0.70 1.65
C ARG A 102 -8.11 0.63 1.48
N PRO A 103 -7.88 1.38 0.39
CA PRO A 103 -8.62 2.61 0.14
C PRO A 103 -10.13 2.37 0.18
N THR A 104 -10.84 3.36 0.69
CA THR A 104 -12.31 3.37 0.75
C THR A 104 -12.91 3.42 -0.65
N LEU A 105 -12.27 4.19 -1.54
CA LEU A 105 -12.67 4.34 -2.93
C LEU A 105 -11.44 4.47 -3.84
N GLY A 106 -11.37 3.66 -4.90
CA GLY A 106 -10.44 3.83 -6.01
C GLY A 106 -11.15 4.45 -7.22
N ILE A 107 -10.65 5.58 -7.73
CA ILE A 107 -11.21 6.27 -8.91
C ILE A 107 -10.25 6.05 -10.08
N VAL A 108 -10.56 5.08 -10.93
CA VAL A 108 -9.75 4.76 -12.10
C VAL A 108 -10.23 5.58 -13.30
N ASP A 109 -9.46 6.60 -13.67
CA ASP A 109 -9.67 7.40 -14.87
C ASP A 109 -8.53 7.13 -15.88
N PRO A 110 -8.82 6.49 -17.03
CA PRO A 110 -7.81 6.24 -18.06
C PRO A 110 -7.07 7.50 -18.53
N LEU A 111 -7.74 8.65 -18.54
CA LEU A 111 -7.15 9.92 -18.96
C LEU A 111 -6.04 10.38 -18.02
N SER A 112 -6.12 9.99 -16.75
CA SER A 112 -5.09 10.29 -15.74
C SER A 112 -3.78 9.52 -15.98
N THR A 113 -3.76 8.57 -16.92
CA THR A 113 -2.56 7.81 -17.30
C THR A 113 -1.93 8.28 -18.61
N ASP A 114 -2.58 9.18 -19.36
CA ASP A 114 -2.20 9.54 -20.73
C ASP A 114 -0.84 10.26 -20.82
N SER A 115 -0.53 11.10 -19.83
CA SER A 115 0.75 11.81 -19.75
C SER A 115 1.90 10.96 -19.23
N CYS A 116 1.69 9.68 -18.98
CA CYS A 116 2.69 8.82 -18.36
C CYS A 116 3.81 8.48 -19.38
N PRO A 117 5.10 8.55 -18.99
CA PRO A 117 6.18 8.22 -19.92
C PRO A 117 6.07 6.79 -20.43
N ARG A 118 6.42 6.56 -21.71
CA ARG A 118 6.37 5.24 -22.36
C ARG A 118 7.01 4.12 -21.51
N ALA A 119 8.15 4.40 -20.90
CA ALA A 119 8.84 3.43 -20.05
C ALA A 119 7.99 3.00 -18.84
N VAL A 120 7.26 3.94 -18.22
CA VAL A 120 6.38 3.66 -17.09
C VAL A 120 5.16 2.85 -17.55
N HIS A 121 4.59 3.13 -18.73
CA HIS A 121 3.52 2.30 -19.30
C HIS A 121 3.96 0.85 -19.50
N VAL A 122 5.13 0.64 -20.12
CA VAL A 122 5.66 -0.72 -20.37
C VAL A 122 5.89 -1.46 -19.05
N ASN A 123 6.57 -0.81 -18.09
CA ASN A 123 6.86 -1.43 -16.80
C ASN A 123 5.59 -1.73 -16.00
N SER A 124 4.62 -0.81 -15.99
CA SER A 124 3.34 -1.00 -15.29
C SER A 124 2.50 -2.10 -15.94
N GLY A 125 2.48 -2.18 -17.27
CA GLY A 125 1.79 -3.26 -17.98
C GLY A 125 2.41 -4.63 -17.70
N LEU A 126 3.73 -4.73 -17.62
CA LEU A 126 4.42 -5.96 -17.21
C LEU A 126 4.11 -6.34 -15.75
N ASP A 127 4.03 -5.36 -14.86
CA ASP A 127 3.63 -5.56 -13.46
C ASP A 127 2.23 -6.21 -13.36
N VAL A 128 1.24 -5.68 -14.09
CA VAL A 128 -0.11 -6.27 -14.17
C VAL A 128 -0.06 -7.71 -14.69
N LEU A 129 0.72 -7.97 -15.75
CA LEU A 129 0.85 -9.29 -16.33
C LEU A 129 1.43 -10.29 -15.33
N PHE A 130 2.53 -9.93 -14.66
CA PHE A 130 3.18 -10.81 -13.70
C PHE A 130 2.32 -11.05 -12.45
N HIS A 131 1.68 -10.02 -11.90
CA HIS A 131 0.71 -10.20 -10.82
C HIS A 131 -0.43 -11.15 -11.22
N SER A 132 -0.92 -11.06 -12.46
CA SER A 132 -1.96 -11.94 -12.98
C SER A 132 -1.47 -13.39 -13.10
N LEU A 133 -0.25 -13.60 -13.62
CA LEU A 133 0.37 -14.92 -13.74
C LEU A 133 0.68 -15.54 -12.39
N GLU A 134 1.22 -14.77 -11.45
CA GLU A 134 1.48 -15.22 -10.07
C GLU A 134 0.18 -15.59 -9.36
N SER A 135 -0.87 -14.79 -9.52
CA SER A 135 -2.19 -15.10 -8.97
C SER A 135 -2.81 -16.36 -9.59
N TYR A 136 -2.60 -16.58 -10.88
CA TYR A 136 -3.12 -17.75 -11.60
C TYR A 136 -2.37 -19.04 -11.27
N THR A 137 -1.04 -18.96 -11.14
CA THR A 137 -0.16 -20.11 -10.90
C THR A 137 0.09 -20.39 -9.42
N GLY A 138 -0.16 -19.39 -8.56
CA GLY A 138 -0.04 -19.51 -7.11
C GLY A 138 -0.93 -20.62 -6.60
N LYS A 139 -0.38 -21.48 -5.74
CA LYS A 139 -1.18 -22.50 -5.04
C LYS A 139 -2.19 -21.77 -4.15
N LEU A 140 -3.45 -21.71 -4.56
CA LEU A 140 -4.53 -21.30 -3.67
C LEU A 140 -4.53 -22.25 -2.46
N ALA A 141 -4.35 -21.69 -1.26
CA ALA A 141 -4.47 -22.43 0.00
C ALA A 141 -5.85 -23.09 0.20
N TYR A 142 -6.80 -22.85 -0.71
CA TYR A 142 -8.13 -23.46 -0.71
C TYR A 142 -8.14 -24.94 -1.14
N TYR A 143 -7.11 -25.42 -1.85
CA TYR A 143 -7.08 -26.80 -2.40
C TYR A 143 -6.27 -27.79 -1.55
N LEU A 144 -5.73 -27.38 -0.40
CA LEU A 144 -5.19 -28.33 0.56
C LEU A 144 -6.31 -28.78 1.48
N PRO A 145 -6.69 -30.07 1.53
CA PRO A 145 -7.54 -30.56 2.59
C PRO A 145 -6.88 -30.18 3.92
N GLN A 146 -7.62 -29.49 4.79
CA GLN A 146 -7.25 -29.32 6.19
C GLN A 146 -6.98 -30.73 6.73
N LYS A 147 -5.70 -31.07 6.96
CA LYS A 147 -5.37 -32.27 7.71
C LYS A 147 -5.94 -32.04 9.11
N ASN A 148 -7.03 -32.73 9.43
CA ASN A 148 -7.47 -32.94 10.79
C ASN A 148 -6.38 -33.76 11.48
N GLU A 149 -5.55 -33.11 12.30
CA GLU A 149 -4.77 -33.72 13.37
C GLU A 149 -5.02 -32.93 14.65
#